data_AF-A0A6C0LDR8-F1
#
_entry.id   AF-A0A6C0LDR8-F1
#
_cell.length_a   1.000
_cell.length_b   1.000
_cell.length_c   1.000
_cell.angle_alpha   90.00
_cell.angle_beta   90.00
_cell.angle_gamma   90.00
#
_symmetry.space_group_name_H-M   'P 1'
#
loop_
_entity.id
_entity.type
_entity.pdbx_description
1 polymer ?
#
loop_
_entity_poly.entity_id
_entity_poly.type
_entity_poly.pdbx_seq_one_letter_code
_entity_poly.pdbx_strand_id
1 'polypeptide(L)'
;MSYITRVKTTGITSNSTSTKGIRMMRANSGKGISDIPIFERNARSARNARSEGVNIANKCNNDIKLKSKYSDFIFFGCWNNIDCDKEYIYRDIVLDYIHKNESIIRQLYIAGDNWYTNKKKINKKNFKVYLTDILMRGYDKLYAMKKEIYIAVGNHDEDKDSNITNPKLQNDCNINTQKYYLKQIKDKAAGLTGAIAEPSLDALYNIAKEGKLTDNYLCKNGVYIYVDNIGVRYNNGNIVIIINTNKFDNYDEGLVYLQSIMLVIDQVKEAQMNNESNEQIFVMGHIPLFSFKKDKKGNDEIKVQDIDKNDHKFRRIILGLFNIFVDNNIIYICADTHNFSILRIKCNDDDNRVLIQITAGSGGADPDLLSTEYINIPMPIIKIKDNIDDNKFKIFGYALNSYGYVKIKTNHDNIDVCYKQIIKDAADETDKYLFNMGSGSGSHARSISTKINEITYRINRGDKELGVKEYINPNVIMNIYKNTEICKKNEKQKYGYITSLDRKTACYMKKGKE
;
A
#
# COMPACT_ATOMS: atom_id res chain seq x y z
N MET A 1 -49.62 36.68 19.10
CA MET A 1 -50.36 37.84 19.63
C MET A 1 -49.35 38.94 19.92
N SER A 2 -49.45 40.07 19.19
CA SER A 2 -48.91 41.40 19.50
C SER A 2 -47.36 41.54 19.51
N TYR A 3 -46.70 42.58 18.98
CA TYR A 3 -47.09 43.94 18.60
C TYR A 3 -46.30 44.41 17.36
N ILE A 4 -46.98 45.26 16.59
CA ILE A 4 -46.47 46.12 15.52
C ILE A 4 -45.87 47.38 16.13
N THR A 5 -44.72 47.85 15.62
CA THR A 5 -44.48 49.30 15.46
C THR A 5 -43.68 49.55 14.18
N ARG A 6 -44.09 50.58 13.46
CA ARG A 6 -43.76 50.97 12.08
C ARG A 6 -43.31 52.46 12.14
N VAL A 7 -42.81 53.00 11.00
CA VAL A 7 -42.73 54.46 10.63
C VAL A 7 -41.43 55.17 11.10
N LYS A 8 -40.67 55.99 10.32
CA LYS A 8 -40.70 56.49 8.93
C LYS A 8 -39.32 57.02 8.48
N THR A 9 -39.10 56.88 7.17
CA THR A 9 -38.40 57.68 6.13
C THR A 9 -37.99 59.15 6.36
N THR A 10 -36.86 59.54 5.76
CA THR A 10 -36.61 60.66 4.78
C THR A 10 -35.36 60.26 3.96
N GLY A 11 -35.29 60.21 2.62
CA GLY A 11 -35.43 61.26 1.58
C GLY A 11 -34.15 62.10 1.52
N ILE A 12 -33.29 62.13 0.48
CA ILE A 12 -33.51 62.78 -0.83
C ILE A 12 -32.20 62.74 -1.72
N THR A 13 -32.41 62.55 -3.03
CA THR A 13 -31.64 62.91 -4.28
C THR A 13 -30.22 62.42 -4.65
N SER A 14 -30.23 61.60 -5.73
CA SER A 14 -29.51 61.71 -7.03
C SER A 14 -28.27 62.60 -7.21
N ASN A 15 -27.22 62.05 -7.84
CA ASN A 15 -26.75 62.51 -9.15
C ASN A 15 -25.79 61.52 -9.85
N SER A 16 -25.71 61.70 -11.17
CA SER A 16 -25.29 60.78 -12.21
C SER A 16 -23.81 60.84 -12.62
N THR A 17 -23.45 59.93 -13.54
CA THR A 17 -22.37 59.98 -14.56
C THR A 17 -20.91 59.81 -14.15
N SER A 18 -20.26 58.72 -14.59
CA SER A 18 -19.49 58.67 -15.85
C SER A 18 -18.42 57.56 -15.86
N THR A 19 -18.24 56.98 -17.04
CA THR A 19 -17.24 55.99 -17.46
C THR A 19 -15.82 56.56 -17.59
N LYS A 20 -14.78 55.77 -17.23
CA LYS A 20 -13.61 55.40 -18.07
C LYS A 20 -12.49 54.79 -17.22
N GLY A 21 -11.87 53.73 -17.76
CA GLY A 21 -10.82 52.97 -17.10
C GLY A 21 -9.45 53.64 -17.07
N ILE A 22 -8.54 53.07 -16.28
CA ILE A 22 -7.11 53.34 -16.32
C ILE A 22 -6.34 52.03 -16.18
N ARG A 23 -5.37 51.88 -17.09
CA ARG A 23 -4.43 50.78 -17.28
C ARG A 23 -3.08 51.21 -16.70
N MET A 24 -2.41 50.27 -16.02
CA MET A 24 -0.97 50.15 -15.74
C MET A 24 -0.15 51.36 -15.21
N MET A 25 0.57 51.13 -14.10
CA MET A 25 2.01 51.42 -14.04
C MET A 25 2.76 50.40 -13.16
N ARG A 26 3.94 50.00 -13.65
CA ARG A 26 4.98 49.22 -12.98
C ARG A 26 5.65 50.04 -11.88
N ALA A 27 6.18 49.37 -10.86
CA ALA A 27 7.31 49.83 -10.08
C ALA A 27 8.35 48.71 -9.96
N ASN A 28 9.61 49.07 -10.23
CA ASN A 28 10.80 48.24 -10.13
C ASN A 28 11.67 48.77 -8.97
N SER A 29 12.57 47.90 -8.48
CA SER A 29 13.68 48.13 -7.53
C SER A 29 13.31 48.11 -6.03
N GLY A 30 14.04 47.45 -5.13
CA GLY A 30 15.22 46.59 -5.26
C GLY A 30 15.81 46.27 -3.87
N LYS A 31 16.60 45.19 -3.84
CA LYS A 31 17.61 44.78 -2.84
C LYS A 31 17.17 44.12 -1.52
N GLY A 32 17.68 42.90 -1.31
CA GLY A 32 17.93 42.33 0.02
C GLY A 32 17.56 40.85 0.18
N ILE A 33 18.11 39.92 -0.61
CA ILE A 33 18.09 38.49 -0.27
C ILE A 33 19.53 37.98 -0.29
N SER A 34 19.96 37.50 0.87
CA SER A 34 21.26 36.89 1.16
C SER A 34 21.36 35.50 0.54
N ASP A 35 22.56 35.21 0.05
CA ASP A 35 22.96 34.05 -0.72
C ASP A 35 22.74 32.70 0.01
N ILE A 36 22.05 31.78 -0.67
CA ILE A 36 22.13 30.34 -0.41
C ILE A 36 22.95 29.74 -1.57
N PRO A 37 24.01 28.95 -1.32
CA PRO A 37 24.92 28.51 -2.38
C PRO A 37 24.22 27.57 -3.36
N ILE A 38 24.29 27.92 -4.64
CA ILE A 38 23.96 27.05 -5.76
C ILE A 38 25.05 25.97 -5.83
N PHE A 39 24.76 24.77 -5.29
CA PHE A 39 25.61 23.61 -5.50
C PHE A 39 25.50 23.12 -6.95
N GLU A 40 26.66 23.05 -7.60
CA GLU A 40 26.83 22.67 -9.00
C GLU A 40 26.19 21.32 -9.33
N ARG A 41 25.49 21.33 -10.47
CA ARG A 41 24.95 20.17 -11.18
C ARG A 41 26.11 19.32 -11.73
N ASN A 42 26.39 18.17 -11.12
CA ASN A 42 27.11 17.08 -11.78
C ASN A 42 26.75 15.71 -11.20
N ALA A 43 25.60 15.14 -11.63
CA ALA A 43 25.28 13.70 -11.52
C ALA A 43 24.04 13.35 -12.38
N ARG A 44 24.12 13.55 -13.71
CA ARG A 44 22.98 13.38 -14.63
C ARG A 44 22.85 12.02 -15.33
N SER A 45 23.51 10.96 -14.88
CA SER A 45 23.55 9.67 -15.62
C SER A 45 22.92 8.44 -14.95
N ALA A 46 22.04 8.62 -13.95
CA ALA A 46 21.15 7.57 -13.45
C ALA A 46 19.72 8.05 -13.12
N ARG A 47 19.46 9.36 -13.16
CA ARG A 47 18.14 9.93 -12.89
C ARG A 47 17.12 9.68 -14.00
N ASN A 48 17.52 9.35 -15.22
CA ASN A 48 16.55 9.14 -16.31
C ASN A 48 15.66 7.87 -16.15
N ALA A 49 15.93 7.00 -15.17
CA ALA A 49 15.08 5.87 -14.82
C ALA A 49 14.14 6.15 -13.63
N ARG A 50 14.39 7.23 -12.88
CA ARG A 50 13.58 7.74 -11.77
C ARG A 50 12.84 8.97 -12.29
N SER A 51 11.52 8.99 -12.27
CA SER A 51 10.77 10.16 -12.75
C SER A 51 11.34 11.46 -12.15
N GLU A 52 11.86 12.35 -13.01
CA GLU A 52 12.23 13.70 -12.60
C GLU A 52 10.95 14.47 -12.23
N GLY A 53 10.82 14.80 -10.95
CA GLY A 53 9.79 15.70 -10.43
C GLY A 53 8.47 15.02 -10.07
N VAL A 54 7.77 15.59 -9.08
CA VAL A 54 6.36 15.31 -8.78
C VAL A 54 5.56 15.74 -10.00
N ASN A 55 5.40 14.83 -10.96
CA ASN A 55 4.60 15.07 -12.14
C ASN A 55 3.26 14.36 -11.91
N ILE A 56 2.25 15.15 -11.53
CA ILE A 56 0.89 14.67 -11.29
C ILE A 56 0.25 14.16 -12.61
N ALA A 57 0.83 14.57 -13.75
CA ALA A 57 0.46 14.06 -15.07
C ALA A 57 1.25 12.79 -15.42
N ASN A 58 0.89 11.67 -14.80
CA ASN A 58 1.36 10.36 -15.25
C ASN A 58 0.32 9.70 -16.17
N LYS A 59 0.77 9.26 -17.36
CA LYS A 59 -0.02 8.46 -18.34
C LYS A 59 -0.65 7.19 -17.75
N CYS A 60 -0.21 6.82 -16.56
CA CYS A 60 -0.70 5.69 -15.81
C CYS A 60 -2.02 5.99 -15.11
N ASN A 61 -2.28 7.22 -14.63
CA ASN A 61 -3.55 7.59 -14.02
C ASN A 61 -4.67 7.54 -15.06
N ASN A 62 -5.87 7.11 -14.67
CA ASN A 62 -7.02 7.23 -15.58
C ASN A 62 -7.59 8.65 -15.50
N ASP A 63 -8.19 9.10 -16.60
CA ASP A 63 -8.88 10.39 -16.66
C ASP A 63 -10.15 10.32 -15.80
N ILE A 64 -10.46 11.39 -15.07
CA ILE A 64 -11.70 11.53 -14.31
C ILE A 64 -12.94 11.41 -15.21
N LYS A 65 -12.83 11.78 -16.49
CA LYS A 65 -13.90 11.63 -17.49
C LYS A 65 -14.09 10.19 -17.95
N LEU A 66 -13.10 9.33 -17.73
CA LEU A 66 -13.14 7.89 -17.98
C LEU A 66 -13.34 7.14 -16.66
N LYS A 67 -14.39 7.50 -15.91
CA LYS A 67 -14.79 6.75 -14.71
C LYS A 67 -14.87 5.27 -15.05
N SER A 68 -14.10 4.45 -14.34
CA SER A 68 -14.26 3.00 -14.46
C SER A 68 -15.68 2.63 -13.97
N LYS A 69 -16.28 1.58 -14.53
CA LYS A 69 -17.62 1.13 -14.11
C LYS A 69 -17.63 0.44 -12.74
N TYR A 70 -16.50 0.34 -12.05
CA TYR A 70 -16.33 -0.52 -10.89
C TYR A 70 -16.55 0.24 -9.57
N SER A 71 -17.51 -0.21 -8.76
CA SER A 71 -17.73 0.26 -7.39
C SER A 71 -16.99 -0.53 -6.33
N ASP A 72 -16.37 -1.64 -6.74
CA ASP A 72 -15.84 -2.66 -5.87
C ASP A 72 -14.38 -2.91 -6.23
N PHE A 73 -13.53 -3.11 -5.22
CA PHE A 73 -12.14 -3.47 -5.39
C PHE A 73 -11.65 -4.42 -4.30
N ILE A 74 -10.56 -5.13 -4.60
CA ILE A 74 -9.85 -5.97 -3.64
C ILE A 74 -8.63 -5.22 -3.11
N PHE A 75 -8.32 -5.38 -1.83
CA PHE A 75 -7.11 -4.87 -1.20
C PHE A 75 -6.45 -5.90 -0.28
N PHE A 76 -5.13 -6.00 -0.33
CA PHE A 76 -4.28 -6.70 0.64
C PHE A 76 -2.85 -6.18 0.55
N GLY A 77 -1.98 -6.59 1.47
CA GLY A 77 -0.56 -6.20 1.45
C GLY A 77 0.34 -7.28 2.03
N CYS A 78 1.65 -7.01 2.01
CA CYS A 78 2.69 -7.91 2.54
C CYS A 78 2.46 -9.36 2.11
N TRP A 79 2.46 -9.59 0.80
CA TRP A 79 1.95 -10.83 0.22
C TRP A 79 3.05 -11.79 -0.18
N ASN A 80 4.27 -11.33 -0.40
CA ASN A 80 5.28 -12.15 -1.08
C ASN A 80 6.34 -12.79 -0.16
N ASN A 81 6.10 -12.81 1.16
CA ASN A 81 7.01 -13.47 2.10
C ASN A 81 6.81 -14.98 1.99
N ILE A 82 7.90 -15.74 1.92
CA ILE A 82 7.84 -17.20 1.97
C ILE A 82 8.72 -17.65 3.11
N ASP A 83 8.08 -18.28 4.08
CA ASP A 83 8.75 -19.09 5.08
C ASP A 83 8.79 -20.55 4.60
N CYS A 84 9.98 -21.01 4.24
CA CYS A 84 10.21 -22.37 3.78
C CYS A 84 10.08 -23.42 4.90
N ASP A 85 10.05 -23.01 6.17
CA ASP A 85 9.83 -23.91 7.30
C ASP A 85 8.33 -24.20 7.51
N LYS A 86 7.44 -23.41 6.90
CA LYS A 86 5.99 -23.66 6.94
C LYS A 86 5.59 -24.79 5.99
N GLU A 87 4.35 -25.25 6.12
CA GLU A 87 3.82 -26.31 5.26
C GLU A 87 3.42 -25.78 3.86
N TYR A 88 2.95 -24.53 3.80
CA TYR A 88 2.34 -23.93 2.61
C TYR A 88 2.88 -22.55 2.24
N ILE A 89 2.72 -22.22 0.96
CA ILE A 89 2.92 -20.87 0.45
C ILE A 89 1.57 -20.16 0.60
N TYR A 90 1.32 -19.54 1.76
CA TYR A 90 0.02 -18.94 2.09
C TYR A 90 -0.45 -17.94 1.05
N ARG A 91 0.47 -17.12 0.52
CA ARG A 91 0.22 -16.23 -0.62
C ARG A 91 -0.49 -16.92 -1.77
N ASP A 92 -0.01 -18.11 -2.16
CA ASP A 92 -0.56 -18.79 -3.33
C ASP A 92 -1.99 -19.23 -3.09
N ILE A 93 -2.30 -19.65 -1.87
CA ILE A 93 -3.67 -20.01 -1.47
C ILE A 93 -4.57 -18.78 -1.55
N VAL A 94 -4.12 -17.63 -1.03
CA VAL A 94 -4.86 -16.35 -1.10
C VAL A 94 -5.09 -15.93 -2.55
N LEU A 95 -4.05 -15.92 -3.39
CA LEU A 95 -4.16 -15.51 -4.79
C LEU A 95 -5.02 -16.47 -5.62
N ASP A 96 -4.89 -17.77 -5.42
CA ASP A 96 -5.70 -18.77 -6.13
C ASP A 96 -7.17 -18.67 -5.71
N TYR A 97 -7.43 -18.37 -4.43
CA TYR A 97 -8.77 -18.08 -3.95
C TYR A 97 -9.36 -16.85 -4.66
N ILE A 98 -8.62 -15.74 -4.70
CA ILE A 98 -9.05 -14.51 -5.39
C ILE A 98 -9.33 -14.79 -6.88
N HIS A 99 -8.41 -15.52 -7.54
CA HIS A 99 -8.55 -15.84 -8.95
C HIS A 99 -9.84 -16.61 -9.25
N LYS A 100 -10.15 -17.61 -8.41
CA LYS A 100 -11.29 -18.51 -8.58
C LYS A 100 -12.62 -17.87 -8.20
N ASN A 101 -12.66 -17.15 -7.08
CA ASN A 101 -13.92 -16.73 -6.46
C ASN A 101 -14.26 -15.25 -6.70
N GLU A 102 -13.28 -14.40 -7.01
CA GLU A 102 -13.50 -12.96 -7.20
C GLU A 102 -13.33 -12.52 -8.65
N SER A 103 -13.80 -13.33 -9.61
CA SER A 103 -13.61 -13.10 -11.05
C SER A 103 -14.30 -11.82 -11.57
N ILE A 104 -15.34 -11.35 -10.89
CA ILE A 104 -16.14 -10.18 -11.26
C ILE A 104 -15.39 -8.87 -10.94
N ILE A 105 -14.64 -8.85 -9.84
CA ILE A 105 -13.94 -7.63 -9.38
C ILE A 105 -12.70 -7.42 -10.23
N ARG A 106 -12.61 -6.28 -10.92
CA ARG A 106 -11.52 -6.02 -11.88
C ARG A 106 -10.32 -5.31 -11.28
N GLN A 107 -10.50 -4.61 -10.17
CA GLN A 107 -9.44 -3.83 -9.55
C GLN A 107 -8.89 -4.52 -8.31
N LEU A 108 -7.57 -4.60 -8.26
CA LEU A 108 -6.80 -5.16 -7.17
C LEU A 108 -5.73 -4.16 -6.74
N TYR A 109 -5.73 -3.82 -5.47
CA TYR A 109 -4.76 -2.91 -4.86
C TYR A 109 -3.89 -3.70 -3.90
N ILE A 110 -2.57 -3.53 -4.00
CA ILE A 110 -1.58 -4.22 -3.19
C ILE A 110 -0.70 -3.18 -2.48
N ALA A 111 -0.58 -3.29 -1.17
CA ALA A 111 0.31 -2.43 -0.39
C ALA A 111 1.52 -3.22 0.13
N GLY A 112 2.67 -2.88 -0.44
CA GLY A 112 4.01 -3.16 0.04
C GLY A 112 4.48 -4.60 0.14
N ASP A 113 5.75 -4.68 0.52
CA ASP A 113 6.59 -5.86 0.65
C ASP A 113 6.28 -6.95 -0.38
N ASN A 114 6.51 -6.58 -1.63
CA ASN A 114 6.40 -7.49 -2.76
C ASN A 114 7.67 -8.35 -2.89
N TRP A 115 8.73 -8.05 -2.13
CA TRP A 115 9.99 -8.76 -2.21
C TRP A 115 10.70 -8.91 -0.86
N TYR A 116 10.69 -10.13 -0.31
CA TYR A 116 11.33 -10.42 0.98
C TYR A 116 12.73 -11.03 0.89
N THR A 117 13.55 -10.69 1.88
CA THR A 117 14.81 -11.39 2.15
C THR A 117 14.58 -12.67 2.95
N ASN A 118 15.18 -13.76 2.50
CA ASN A 118 15.31 -15.03 3.20
C ASN A 118 16.69 -15.11 3.88
N LYS A 119 16.81 -15.87 4.98
CA LYS A 119 18.13 -16.14 5.59
C LYS A 119 18.68 -17.47 5.09
N LYS A 120 19.88 -17.48 4.52
CA LYS A 120 20.57 -18.71 4.08
C LYS A 120 21.99 -18.76 4.65
N LYS A 121 22.40 -19.96 5.11
CA LYS A 121 23.77 -20.21 5.55
C LYS A 121 24.64 -20.59 4.36
N ILE A 122 25.63 -19.76 4.03
CA ILE A 122 26.59 -19.97 2.94
C ILE A 122 27.99 -19.90 3.54
N ASN A 123 28.84 -20.91 3.32
CA ASN A 123 30.20 -20.96 3.86
C ASN A 123 30.29 -20.63 5.37
N LYS A 124 29.40 -21.25 6.16
CA LYS A 124 29.26 -21.06 7.62
C LYS A 124 28.80 -19.67 8.08
N LYS A 125 28.47 -18.74 7.17
CA LYS A 125 27.95 -17.40 7.50
C LYS A 125 26.49 -17.29 7.08
N ASN A 126 25.69 -16.57 7.86
CA ASN A 126 24.30 -16.28 7.54
C ASN A 126 24.22 -15.09 6.58
N PHE A 127 23.45 -15.21 5.52
CA PHE A 127 23.21 -14.17 4.54
C PHE A 127 21.71 -13.94 4.36
N LYS A 128 21.32 -12.67 4.20
CA LYS A 128 20.02 -12.34 3.61
C LYS A 128 20.11 -12.47 2.10
N VAL A 129 19.21 -13.24 1.51
CA VAL A 129 19.15 -13.58 0.08
C VAL A 129 17.74 -13.39 -0.46
N TYR A 130 17.64 -13.11 -1.76
CA TYR A 130 16.37 -12.84 -2.42
C TYR A 130 16.03 -13.95 -3.41
N LEU A 131 14.83 -14.50 -3.30
CA LEU A 131 14.39 -15.67 -4.07
C LEU A 131 13.64 -15.23 -5.33
N THR A 132 14.30 -15.28 -6.48
CA THR A 132 13.78 -14.83 -7.79
C THR A 132 12.58 -15.64 -8.25
N ASP A 133 12.65 -16.98 -8.14
CA ASP A 133 11.55 -17.89 -8.48
C ASP A 133 10.27 -17.58 -7.69
N ILE A 134 10.41 -17.10 -6.46
CA ILE A 134 9.29 -16.74 -5.59
C ILE A 134 8.61 -15.47 -6.08
N LEU A 135 9.41 -14.45 -6.39
CA LEU A 135 8.94 -13.21 -6.98
C LEU A 135 8.23 -13.45 -8.31
N MET A 136 8.86 -14.24 -9.20
CA MET A 136 8.29 -14.58 -10.50
C MET A 136 6.96 -15.32 -10.37
N ARG A 137 6.89 -16.36 -9.52
CA ARG A 137 5.66 -17.12 -9.28
C ARG A 137 4.54 -16.24 -8.74
N GLY A 138 4.85 -15.32 -7.83
CA GLY A 138 3.89 -14.35 -7.33
C GLY A 138 3.30 -13.52 -8.46
N TYR A 139 4.16 -12.92 -9.30
CA TYR A 139 3.71 -12.12 -10.44
C TYR A 139 2.98 -12.93 -11.52
N ASP A 140 3.40 -14.17 -11.79
CA ASP A 140 2.70 -15.07 -12.70
C ASP A 140 1.24 -15.28 -12.26
N LYS A 141 1.01 -15.50 -10.96
CA LYS A 141 -0.34 -15.62 -10.39
C LYS A 141 -1.12 -14.31 -10.49
N LEU A 142 -0.49 -13.17 -10.19
CA LEU A 142 -1.10 -11.86 -10.34
C LEU A 142 -1.57 -11.62 -11.79
N TYR A 143 -0.71 -11.88 -12.78
CA TYR A 143 -1.07 -11.73 -14.20
C TYR A 143 -2.18 -12.69 -14.65
N ALA A 144 -2.15 -13.94 -14.17
CA ALA A 144 -3.17 -14.93 -14.50
C ALA A 144 -4.59 -14.51 -14.08
N MET A 145 -4.72 -13.63 -13.08
CA MET A 145 -6.01 -13.11 -12.63
C MET A 145 -6.72 -12.19 -13.64
N LYS A 146 -6.01 -11.63 -14.63
CA LYS A 146 -6.57 -10.69 -15.61
C LYS A 146 -7.32 -9.51 -14.95
N LYS A 147 -6.70 -8.96 -13.89
CA LYS A 147 -7.15 -7.78 -13.14
C LYS A 147 -6.26 -6.57 -13.45
N GLU A 148 -6.74 -5.38 -13.14
CA GLU A 148 -5.91 -4.18 -13.02
C GLU A 148 -5.32 -4.13 -11.61
N ILE A 149 -4.00 -4.20 -11.51
CA ILE A 149 -3.28 -4.42 -10.25
C ILE A 149 -2.42 -3.21 -9.95
N TYR A 150 -2.69 -2.54 -8.84
CA TYR A 150 -2.01 -1.32 -8.43
C TYR A 150 -1.22 -1.57 -7.15
N ILE A 151 0.10 -1.40 -7.21
CA ILE A 151 1.03 -1.78 -6.15
C ILE A 151 1.68 -0.51 -5.58
N ALA A 152 1.42 -0.20 -4.32
CA ALA A 152 2.30 0.69 -3.54
C ALA A 152 3.48 -0.15 -3.05
N VAL A 153 4.70 0.36 -3.15
CA VAL A 153 5.89 -0.34 -2.66
C VAL A 153 6.01 -0.24 -1.14
N GLY A 154 6.62 -1.27 -0.54
CA GLY A 154 6.92 -1.33 0.89
C GLY A 154 8.41 -1.17 1.13
N ASN A 155 8.80 -1.14 2.40
CA ASN A 155 10.19 -0.92 2.80
C ASN A 155 11.13 -2.01 2.27
N HIS A 156 10.68 -3.26 2.18
CA HIS A 156 11.51 -4.33 1.62
C HIS A 156 11.70 -4.23 0.10
N ASP A 157 10.81 -3.54 -0.60
CA ASP A 157 10.93 -3.31 -2.05
C ASP A 157 12.00 -2.27 -2.41
N GLU A 158 12.32 -1.35 -1.49
CA GLU A 158 13.30 -0.28 -1.65
C GLU A 158 14.57 -0.46 -0.81
N ASP A 159 14.73 -1.62 -0.17
CA ASP A 159 15.86 -1.95 0.68
C ASP A 159 17.22 -1.72 -0.03
N LYS A 160 18.18 -1.10 0.69
CA LYS A 160 19.52 -0.75 0.17
C LYS A 160 20.63 -1.61 0.78
N ASP A 161 21.76 -1.79 0.06
CA ASP A 161 22.94 -2.48 0.63
C ASP A 161 23.47 -1.67 1.81
N SER A 162 24.02 -2.38 2.80
CA SER A 162 24.96 -1.77 3.74
C SER A 162 26.30 -1.43 3.09
N ASN A 163 26.75 -2.19 2.08
CA ASN A 163 28.03 -2.01 1.41
C ASN A 163 27.83 -1.68 -0.06
N ILE A 164 27.40 -0.44 -0.34
CA ILE A 164 27.23 0.02 -1.72
C ILE A 164 28.61 0.17 -2.36
N THR A 165 29.01 -0.79 -3.18
CA THR A 165 30.28 -0.79 -3.91
C THR A 165 30.18 -0.02 -5.23
N ASN A 166 28.98 0.03 -5.84
CA ASN A 166 28.71 0.84 -7.01
C ASN A 166 27.31 1.45 -6.95
N PRO A 167 27.18 2.70 -6.42
CA PRO A 167 25.90 3.35 -6.24
C PRO A 167 25.08 3.48 -7.53
N LYS A 168 25.73 3.64 -8.68
CA LYS A 168 25.02 3.82 -9.96
C LYS A 168 24.25 2.57 -10.36
N LEU A 169 24.87 1.40 -10.16
CA LEU A 169 24.29 0.11 -10.54
C LEU A 169 23.31 -0.43 -9.50
N GLN A 170 23.54 -0.13 -8.22
CA GLN A 170 22.79 -0.72 -7.10
C GLN A 170 21.58 0.09 -6.67
N ASN A 171 21.45 1.34 -7.10
CA ASN A 171 20.25 2.14 -6.87
C ASN A 171 19.01 1.47 -7.50
N ASP A 172 17.94 1.37 -6.71
CA ASP A 172 16.65 0.77 -7.10
C ASP A 172 16.75 -0.65 -7.65
N CYS A 173 17.79 -1.39 -7.29
CA CYS A 173 18.03 -2.70 -7.87
C CYS A 173 16.82 -3.64 -7.67
N ASN A 174 16.24 -3.64 -6.48
CA ASN A 174 15.04 -4.41 -6.14
C ASN A 174 13.87 -4.00 -7.05
N ILE A 175 13.48 -2.72 -7.01
CA ILE A 175 12.42 -2.18 -7.88
C ILE A 175 12.66 -2.52 -9.36
N ASN A 176 13.84 -2.24 -9.89
CA ASN A 176 14.16 -2.50 -11.29
C ASN A 176 14.03 -3.98 -11.62
N THR A 177 14.43 -4.86 -10.72
CA THR A 177 14.28 -6.29 -10.96
C THR A 177 12.82 -6.74 -10.90
N GLN A 178 11.98 -6.17 -10.02
CA GLN A 178 10.52 -6.40 -10.06
C GLN A 178 9.95 -6.02 -11.42
N LYS A 179 10.30 -4.81 -11.90
CA LYS A 179 9.87 -4.30 -13.21
C LYS A 179 10.38 -5.16 -14.37
N TYR A 180 11.61 -5.68 -14.28
CA TYR A 180 12.18 -6.59 -15.26
C TYR A 180 11.37 -7.88 -15.34
N TYR A 181 11.11 -8.56 -14.22
CA TYR A 181 10.34 -9.81 -14.25
C TYR A 181 8.90 -9.59 -14.69
N LEU A 182 8.25 -8.50 -14.24
CA LEU A 182 6.93 -8.12 -14.74
C LEU A 182 6.91 -7.97 -16.26
N LYS A 183 7.94 -7.35 -16.84
CA LYS A 183 8.09 -7.21 -18.29
C LYS A 183 8.30 -8.57 -18.97
N GLN A 184 9.22 -9.39 -18.46
CA GLN A 184 9.57 -10.67 -19.06
C GLN A 184 8.41 -11.67 -19.03
N ILE A 185 7.68 -11.76 -17.91
CA ILE A 185 6.49 -12.60 -17.75
C ILE A 185 5.44 -12.23 -18.81
N LYS A 186 5.22 -10.93 -19.00
CA LYS A 186 4.28 -10.43 -19.99
C LYS A 186 4.73 -10.75 -21.42
N ASP A 187 5.99 -10.46 -21.75
CA ASP A 187 6.53 -10.72 -23.09
C ASP A 187 6.43 -12.22 -23.42
N LYS A 188 6.68 -13.08 -22.44
CA LYS A 188 6.49 -14.53 -22.57
C LYS A 188 5.03 -14.90 -22.82
N ALA A 189 4.09 -14.33 -22.07
CA ALA A 189 2.65 -14.55 -22.29
C ALA A 189 2.16 -14.08 -23.66
N ALA A 190 2.84 -13.09 -24.25
CA ALA A 190 2.59 -12.61 -25.62
C ALA A 190 3.36 -13.39 -26.71
N GLY A 191 4.13 -14.42 -26.34
CA GLY A 191 4.95 -15.19 -27.29
C GLY A 191 6.17 -14.45 -27.82
N LEU A 192 6.58 -13.34 -27.19
CA LEU A 192 7.69 -12.49 -27.62
C LEU A 192 9.04 -12.95 -27.08
N THR A 193 9.06 -13.71 -25.98
CA THR A 193 10.28 -14.22 -25.34
C THR A 193 10.14 -15.69 -24.93
N GLY A 194 11.27 -16.39 -24.86
CA GLY A 194 11.36 -17.78 -24.42
C GLY A 194 11.48 -17.92 -22.90
N ALA A 195 12.50 -18.63 -22.43
CA ALA A 195 12.79 -18.75 -21.00
C ALA A 195 13.24 -17.40 -20.42
N ILE A 196 12.76 -17.06 -19.22
CA ILE A 196 13.13 -15.84 -18.52
C ILE A 196 14.45 -16.10 -17.80
N ALA A 197 15.50 -15.34 -18.15
CA ALA A 197 16.80 -15.41 -17.51
C ALA A 197 16.92 -14.39 -16.38
N GLU A 198 17.69 -14.72 -15.35
CA GLU A 198 18.06 -13.78 -14.29
C GLU A 198 18.95 -12.68 -14.87
N PRO A 199 18.66 -11.39 -14.61
CA PRO A 199 19.48 -10.30 -15.15
C PRO A 199 20.78 -10.15 -14.35
N SER A 200 21.86 -9.77 -15.01
CA SER A 200 23.04 -9.21 -14.32
C SER A 200 22.77 -7.78 -13.87
N LEU A 201 23.55 -7.28 -12.91
CA LEU A 201 23.40 -5.91 -12.41
C LEU A 201 23.65 -4.87 -13.52
N ASP A 202 24.66 -5.09 -14.37
CA ASP A 202 24.97 -4.21 -15.51
C ASP A 202 23.84 -4.23 -16.55
N ALA A 203 23.29 -5.41 -16.85
CA ALA A 203 22.17 -5.53 -17.79
C ALA A 203 20.94 -4.78 -17.25
N LEU A 204 20.60 -4.97 -15.98
CA LEU A 204 19.48 -4.30 -15.34
C LEU A 204 19.63 -2.77 -15.38
N TYR A 205 20.82 -2.27 -15.03
CA TYR A 205 21.14 -0.84 -15.09
C TYR A 205 21.00 -0.28 -16.51
N ASN A 206 21.51 -0.98 -17.52
CA ASN A 206 21.42 -0.53 -18.91
C ASN A 206 19.97 -0.49 -19.40
N ILE A 207 19.16 -1.51 -19.09
CA ILE A 207 17.72 -1.54 -19.44
C ILE A 207 16.98 -0.38 -18.74
N ALA A 208 17.28 -0.13 -17.46
CA ALA A 208 16.70 0.99 -16.72
C ALA A 208 17.08 2.34 -17.35
N LYS A 209 18.37 2.53 -17.67
CA LYS A 209 18.90 3.76 -18.29
C LYS A 209 18.29 4.03 -19.67
N GLU A 210 17.94 3.00 -20.42
CA GLU A 210 17.23 3.09 -21.70
C GLU A 210 15.73 3.42 -21.54
N GLY A 211 15.24 3.57 -20.31
CA GLY A 211 13.83 3.86 -20.03
C GLY A 211 12.88 2.67 -20.20
N LYS A 212 13.41 1.46 -20.38
CA LYS A 212 12.62 0.23 -20.62
C LYS A 212 12.00 -0.37 -19.36
N LEU A 213 12.39 0.12 -18.17
CA LEU A 213 11.80 -0.21 -16.87
C LEU A 213 11.04 0.99 -16.27
N THR A 214 10.61 1.93 -17.11
CA THR A 214 9.80 3.07 -16.63
C THR A 214 8.36 2.64 -16.36
N ASP A 215 7.68 3.36 -15.47
CA ASP A 215 6.27 3.12 -15.13
C ASP A 215 5.40 3.12 -16.41
N ASN A 216 5.71 4.01 -17.35
CA ASN A 216 5.04 4.12 -18.65
C ASN A 216 4.98 2.79 -19.45
N TYR A 217 6.01 1.94 -19.36
CA TYR A 217 5.99 0.63 -20.02
C TYR A 217 5.00 -0.33 -19.35
N LEU A 218 4.89 -0.27 -18.03
CA LEU A 218 3.99 -1.11 -17.22
C LEU A 218 2.52 -0.69 -17.36
N CYS A 219 2.27 0.60 -17.63
CA CYS A 219 0.92 1.17 -17.63
C CYS A 219 -0.01 0.73 -18.76
N LYS A 220 0.49 -0.03 -19.74
CA LYS A 220 -0.34 -0.64 -20.80
C LYS A 220 -0.79 -2.07 -20.46
N ASN A 221 -0.40 -2.60 -19.30
CA ASN A 221 -0.25 -4.06 -19.12
C ASN A 221 -0.96 -4.65 -17.90
N GLY A 222 -1.71 -3.83 -17.15
CA GLY A 222 -2.56 -4.31 -16.06
C GLY A 222 -1.86 -4.50 -14.70
N VAL A 223 -0.55 -4.27 -14.56
CA VAL A 223 0.15 -4.22 -13.26
C VAL A 223 0.99 -2.95 -13.17
N TYR A 224 0.78 -2.16 -12.11
CA TYR A 224 1.36 -0.83 -11.92
C TYR A 224 2.09 -0.78 -10.58
N ILE A 225 3.40 -0.45 -10.57
CA ILE A 225 4.17 -0.25 -9.34
C ILE A 225 4.41 1.24 -9.14
N TYR A 226 3.99 1.78 -7.99
CA TYR A 226 4.14 3.18 -7.61
C TYR A 226 5.31 3.34 -6.65
N VAL A 227 6.37 3.99 -7.12
CA VAL A 227 7.62 4.23 -6.35
C VAL A 227 7.79 5.72 -6.05
N ASP A 228 7.94 6.54 -7.09
CA ASP A 228 8.18 7.97 -6.92
C ASP A 228 6.90 8.81 -7.08
N ASN A 229 5.97 8.31 -7.89
CA ASN A 229 4.77 9.04 -8.28
C ASN A 229 3.60 8.70 -7.36
N ILE A 230 2.76 9.71 -7.09
CA ILE A 230 1.45 9.51 -6.47
C ILE A 230 0.47 9.05 -7.55
N GLY A 231 -0.13 7.88 -7.35
CA GLY A 231 -1.15 7.34 -8.24
C GLY A 231 -2.53 7.87 -7.91
N VAL A 232 -3.38 8.04 -8.92
CA VAL A 232 -4.80 8.34 -8.73
C VAL A 232 -5.65 7.46 -9.64
N ARG A 233 -6.66 6.82 -9.06
CA ARG A 233 -7.65 5.98 -9.75
C ARG A 233 -9.05 6.48 -9.52
N TYR A 234 -9.68 6.97 -10.57
CA TYR A 234 -11.07 7.41 -10.55
C TYR A 234 -12.00 6.26 -10.95
N ASN A 235 -12.88 5.85 -10.04
CA ASN A 235 -13.84 4.78 -10.25
C ASN A 235 -15.26 5.28 -9.97
N ASN A 236 -16.25 4.49 -10.34
CA ASN A 236 -17.62 4.70 -9.90
C ASN A 236 -17.70 4.37 -8.40
N GLY A 237 -18.34 5.18 -7.57
CA GLY A 237 -18.39 5.00 -6.12
C GLY A 237 -17.13 5.46 -5.36
N ASN A 238 -15.92 5.35 -5.94
CA ASN A 238 -14.68 5.59 -5.21
C ASN A 238 -13.54 6.21 -6.04
N ILE A 239 -12.58 6.83 -5.34
CA ILE A 239 -11.30 7.30 -5.88
C ILE A 239 -10.20 6.74 -5.00
N VAL A 240 -9.17 6.12 -5.57
CA VAL A 240 -8.03 5.59 -4.82
C VAL A 240 -6.77 6.36 -5.16
N ILE A 241 -6.21 7.05 -4.17
CA ILE A 241 -4.91 7.74 -4.24
C ILE A 241 -3.85 6.78 -3.68
N ILE A 242 -2.73 6.62 -4.38
CA ILE A 242 -1.70 5.63 -4.05
C ILE A 242 -0.41 6.37 -3.72
N ILE A 243 0.09 6.20 -2.49
CA ILE A 243 1.27 6.88 -1.99
C ILE A 243 2.36 5.88 -1.60
N ASN A 244 3.62 6.28 -1.74
CA ASN A 244 4.76 5.53 -1.24
C ASN A 244 5.17 6.06 0.13
N THR A 245 4.87 5.32 1.19
CA THR A 245 5.16 5.74 2.56
C THR A 245 6.64 5.65 2.92
N ASN A 246 7.50 4.97 2.14
CA ASN A 246 8.95 4.94 2.36
C ASN A 246 9.60 6.32 2.17
N LYS A 247 8.92 7.24 1.44
CA LYS A 247 9.36 8.63 1.30
C LYS A 247 9.41 9.38 2.63
N PHE A 248 8.78 8.84 3.69
CA PHE A 248 8.81 9.43 5.01
C PHE A 248 10.00 8.99 5.86
N ASP A 249 10.85 8.06 5.41
CA ASP A 249 12.05 7.62 6.15
C ASP A 249 13.11 8.72 6.28
N ASN A 250 13.05 9.73 5.41
CA ASN A 250 13.78 10.98 5.55
C ASN A 250 12.80 12.09 5.92
N TYR A 251 13.06 12.79 7.03
CA TYR A 251 12.13 13.78 7.55
C TYR A 251 11.88 14.95 6.58
N ASP A 252 12.93 15.55 6.01
CA ASP A 252 12.80 16.73 5.15
C ASP A 252 12.17 16.35 3.80
N GLU A 253 12.57 15.21 3.22
CA GLU A 253 11.93 14.67 2.02
C GLU A 253 10.46 14.32 2.30
N GLY A 254 10.18 13.77 3.48
CA GLY A 254 8.83 13.44 3.93
C GLY A 254 7.92 14.64 4.04
N LEU A 255 8.40 15.79 4.54
CA LEU A 255 7.63 17.03 4.58
C LEU A 255 7.27 17.55 3.18
N VAL A 256 8.22 17.49 2.23
CA VAL A 256 7.96 17.84 0.83
C VAL A 256 6.95 16.87 0.19
N TYR A 257 7.06 15.59 0.51
CA TYR A 257 6.14 14.57 0.01
C TYR A 257 4.72 14.75 0.57
N LEU A 258 4.57 15.15 1.84
CA LEU A 258 3.26 15.51 2.42
C LEU A 258 2.57 16.64 1.63
N GLN A 259 3.32 17.70 1.29
CA GLN A 259 2.77 18.79 0.47
C GLN A 259 2.33 18.28 -0.91
N SER A 260 3.10 17.35 -1.49
CA SER A 260 2.75 16.73 -2.77
C SER A 260 1.45 15.92 -2.68
N ILE A 261 1.23 15.20 -1.57
CA ILE A 261 -0.01 14.48 -1.30
C ILE A 261 -1.19 15.44 -1.18
N MET A 262 -1.02 16.56 -0.44
CA MET A 262 -2.05 17.59 -0.33
C MET A 262 -2.45 18.16 -1.70
N LEU A 263 -1.48 18.54 -2.52
CA LEU A 263 -1.74 19.06 -3.86
C LEU A 263 -2.50 18.07 -4.75
N VAL A 264 -2.20 16.77 -4.66
CA VAL A 264 -2.95 15.75 -5.40
C VAL A 264 -4.37 15.61 -4.86
N ILE A 265 -4.57 15.66 -3.55
CA ILE A 265 -5.91 15.63 -2.94
C ILE A 265 -6.73 16.84 -3.37
N ASP A 266 -6.15 18.04 -3.36
CA ASP A 266 -6.82 19.26 -3.79
C ASP A 266 -7.27 19.17 -5.25
N GLN A 267 -6.42 18.63 -6.14
CA GLN A 267 -6.78 18.39 -7.53
C GLN A 267 -7.90 17.36 -7.68
N VAL A 268 -7.87 16.28 -6.89
CA VAL A 268 -8.96 15.28 -6.86
C VAL A 268 -10.26 15.93 -6.40
N LYS A 269 -10.22 16.79 -5.37
CA LYS A 269 -11.39 17.49 -4.83
C LYS A 269 -11.96 18.49 -5.83
N GLU A 270 -11.11 19.30 -6.47
CA GLU A 270 -11.52 20.22 -7.53
C GLU A 270 -12.20 19.46 -8.67
N ALA A 271 -11.62 18.31 -9.07
CA ALA A 271 -12.18 17.48 -10.10
C ALA A 271 -13.50 16.81 -9.67
N GLN A 272 -13.68 16.45 -8.39
CA GLN A 272 -14.96 16.00 -7.85
C GLN A 272 -16.03 17.11 -7.92
N MET A 273 -15.68 18.34 -7.52
CA MET A 273 -16.59 19.49 -7.57
C MET A 273 -17.03 19.80 -9.00
N ASN A 274 -16.09 19.83 -9.94
CA ASN A 274 -16.36 20.13 -11.35
C ASN A 274 -17.24 19.08 -12.04
N ASN A 275 -17.26 17.84 -11.54
CA ASN A 275 -18.06 16.75 -12.09
C ASN A 275 -19.26 16.37 -11.20
N GLU A 276 -19.61 17.22 -10.21
CA GLU A 276 -20.70 16.97 -9.24
C GLU A 276 -20.62 15.57 -8.59
N SER A 277 -19.39 15.12 -8.34
CA SER A 277 -19.07 13.75 -8.00
C SER A 277 -18.97 13.59 -6.48
N ASN A 278 -19.69 12.65 -5.91
CA ASN A 278 -19.68 12.35 -4.47
C ASN A 278 -18.89 11.07 -4.14
N GLU A 279 -17.87 10.71 -4.91
CA GLU A 279 -17.13 9.46 -4.72
C GLU A 279 -16.35 9.46 -3.41
N GLN A 280 -16.23 8.28 -2.78
CA GLN A 280 -15.40 8.16 -1.58
C GLN A 280 -13.92 8.19 -1.96
N ILE A 281 -13.14 9.05 -1.33
CA ILE A 281 -11.68 9.04 -1.48
C ILE A 281 -11.07 8.04 -0.49
N PHE A 282 -10.25 7.14 -1.03
CA PHE A 282 -9.34 6.28 -0.29
C PHE A 282 -7.91 6.72 -0.57
N VAL A 283 -7.06 6.67 0.46
CA VAL A 283 -5.59 6.77 0.28
C VAL A 283 -4.99 5.41 0.65
N MET A 284 -4.17 4.85 -0.23
CA MET A 284 -3.43 3.62 -0.03
C MET A 284 -1.96 3.91 0.22
N GLY A 285 -1.41 3.36 1.31
CA GLY A 285 0.03 3.36 1.60
C GLY A 285 0.47 2.03 2.21
N HIS A 286 1.78 1.77 2.31
CA HIS A 286 2.27 0.57 2.99
C HIS A 286 2.14 0.70 4.51
N ILE A 287 2.69 1.78 5.06
CA ILE A 287 2.86 1.97 6.50
C ILE A 287 1.55 2.47 7.16
N PRO A 288 1.02 1.82 8.22
CA PRO A 288 -0.17 2.27 8.95
C PRO A 288 0.14 3.51 9.80
N LEU A 289 -0.86 4.34 10.12
CA LEU A 289 -0.67 5.43 11.08
C LEU A 289 -0.71 4.90 12.52
N PHE A 290 -1.56 3.89 12.74
CA PHE A 290 -1.72 3.19 14.01
C PHE A 290 -1.69 1.68 13.77
N SER A 291 -0.93 0.95 14.57
CA SER A 291 -0.70 -0.49 14.37
C SER A 291 -0.95 -1.25 15.66
N PHE A 292 -1.53 -2.45 15.56
CA PHE A 292 -1.46 -3.43 16.63
C PHE A 292 -0.02 -3.91 16.82
N LYS A 293 0.46 -3.88 18.05
CA LYS A 293 1.78 -4.35 18.46
C LYS A 293 1.66 -5.10 19.77
N LYS A 294 2.69 -5.88 20.09
CA LYS A 294 2.86 -6.48 21.41
C LYS A 294 3.56 -5.51 22.34
N ASP A 295 3.03 -5.37 23.56
CA ASP A 295 3.74 -4.71 24.64
C ASP A 295 4.91 -5.57 25.15
N LYS A 296 5.69 -5.05 26.10
CA LYS A 296 6.83 -5.78 26.69
C LYS A 296 6.41 -7.08 27.42
N LYS A 297 5.13 -7.25 27.72
CA LYS A 297 4.54 -8.40 28.41
C LYS A 297 3.83 -9.36 27.44
N GLY A 298 3.81 -9.06 26.14
CA GLY A 298 3.14 -9.86 25.12
C GLY A 298 1.64 -9.60 24.97
N ASN A 299 1.09 -8.55 25.60
CA ASN A 299 -0.31 -8.15 25.41
C ASN A 299 -0.47 -7.31 24.14
N ASP A 300 -1.64 -7.40 23.51
CA ASP A 300 -1.97 -6.55 22.37
C ASP A 300 -2.18 -5.10 22.80
N GLU A 301 -1.55 -4.17 22.09
CA GLU A 301 -1.75 -2.74 22.23
C GLU A 301 -1.75 -2.06 20.85
N ILE A 302 -2.47 -0.96 20.69
CA ILE A 302 -2.27 -0.08 19.53
C ILE A 302 -1.26 0.98 19.88
N LYS A 303 -0.33 1.19 18.96
CA LYS A 303 0.64 2.28 19.01
C LYS A 303 0.56 3.10 17.75
N VAL A 304 0.92 4.38 17.87
CA VAL A 304 1.31 5.19 16.72
C VAL A 304 2.45 4.48 16.02
N GLN A 305 2.44 4.49 14.69
CA GLN A 305 3.57 3.99 13.94
C GLN A 305 4.74 4.96 14.06
N ASP A 306 5.83 4.49 14.64
CA ASP A 306 7.08 5.23 14.67
C ASP A 306 7.85 4.93 13.37
N ILE A 307 7.94 5.92 12.48
CA ILE A 307 8.79 5.84 11.28
C ILE A 307 10.26 5.72 11.69
N ASP A 308 10.70 6.56 12.63
CA ASP A 308 11.96 6.40 13.36
C ASP A 308 11.69 6.37 14.87
N LYS A 309 12.02 5.24 15.51
CA LYS A 309 11.84 5.05 16.97
C LYS A 309 12.78 5.91 17.81
N ASN A 310 13.87 6.39 17.22
CA ASN A 310 14.87 7.20 17.92
C ASN A 310 14.64 8.71 17.74
N ASP A 311 13.78 9.10 16.79
CA ASP A 311 13.53 10.50 16.48
C ASP A 311 12.02 10.79 16.45
N HIS A 312 11.52 11.26 17.58
CA HIS A 312 10.10 11.56 17.76
C HIS A 312 9.58 12.66 16.81
N LYS A 313 10.45 13.44 16.14
CA LYS A 313 9.99 14.46 15.18
C LYS A 313 9.22 13.86 14.00
N PHE A 314 9.50 12.61 13.63
CA PHE A 314 8.78 11.90 12.57
C PHE A 314 7.30 11.67 12.90
N ARG A 315 6.92 11.73 14.17
CA ARG A 315 5.50 11.68 14.58
C ARG A 315 4.70 12.86 14.05
N ARG A 316 5.35 14.00 13.73
CA ARG A 316 4.71 15.13 13.04
C ARG A 316 4.25 14.76 11.62
N ILE A 317 4.92 13.83 10.95
CA ILE A 317 4.49 13.32 9.64
C ILE A 317 3.20 12.51 9.80
N ILE A 318 3.14 11.65 10.82
CA ILE A 318 1.94 10.85 11.12
C ILE A 318 0.74 11.75 11.45
N LEU A 319 0.93 12.79 12.27
CA LEU A 319 -0.11 13.78 12.53
C LEU A 319 -0.51 14.57 11.27
N GLY A 320 0.47 14.94 10.43
CA GLY A 320 0.21 15.60 9.15
C GLY A 320 -0.71 14.75 8.26
N LEU A 321 -0.39 13.47 8.08
CA LEU A 321 -1.24 12.53 7.35
C LEU A 321 -2.63 12.39 7.97
N PHE A 322 -2.70 12.23 9.30
CA PHE A 322 -3.97 12.13 10.00
C PHE A 322 -4.87 13.35 9.72
N ASN A 323 -4.33 14.56 9.85
CA ASN A 323 -5.08 15.79 9.60
C ASN A 323 -5.53 15.90 8.15
N ILE A 324 -4.61 15.69 7.20
CA ILE A 324 -4.91 15.70 5.76
C ILE A 324 -6.06 14.74 5.46
N PHE A 325 -6.05 13.54 6.03
CA PHE A 325 -7.07 12.54 5.76
C PHE A 325 -8.41 12.86 6.42
N VAL A 326 -8.41 13.36 7.65
CA VAL A 326 -9.62 13.79 8.36
C VAL A 326 -10.29 14.95 7.62
N ASP A 327 -9.55 16.02 7.34
CA ASP A 327 -10.06 17.26 6.77
C ASP A 327 -10.66 17.04 5.37
N ASN A 328 -10.22 16.00 4.67
CA ASN A 328 -10.67 15.65 3.33
C ASN A 328 -11.67 14.48 3.27
N ASN A 329 -12.18 14.02 4.41
CA ASN A 329 -13.08 12.88 4.52
C ASN A 329 -12.54 11.60 3.83
N ILE A 330 -11.26 11.31 4.04
CA ILE A 330 -10.55 10.17 3.45
C ILE A 330 -10.65 8.95 4.36
N ILE A 331 -10.68 7.76 3.74
CA ILE A 331 -10.44 6.47 4.40
C ILE A 331 -9.03 6.00 4.03
N TYR A 332 -8.23 5.67 5.04
CA TYR A 332 -6.87 5.17 4.81
C TYR A 332 -6.86 3.65 4.73
N ILE A 333 -6.24 3.08 3.70
CA ILE A 333 -6.03 1.64 3.55
C ILE A 333 -4.52 1.34 3.53
N CYS A 334 -4.08 0.37 4.33
CA CYS A 334 -2.66 0.13 4.54
C CYS A 334 -2.29 -1.33 4.86
N ALA A 335 -0.99 -1.59 4.96
CA ALA A 335 -0.40 -2.90 5.24
C ALA A 335 0.63 -2.81 6.37
N ASP A 336 1.81 -3.44 6.21
CA ASP A 336 2.96 -3.52 7.13
C ASP A 336 2.71 -4.25 8.46
N THR A 337 1.59 -4.00 9.14
CA THR A 337 1.14 -4.86 10.24
C THR A 337 0.45 -6.08 9.67
N HIS A 338 0.99 -7.27 9.92
CA HIS A 338 0.56 -8.51 9.29
C HIS A 338 -0.68 -9.12 9.96
N ASN A 339 -1.72 -8.32 10.12
CA ASN A 339 -3.05 -8.78 10.49
C ASN A 339 -4.10 -7.99 9.72
N PHE A 340 -5.35 -8.38 9.90
CA PHE A 340 -6.46 -7.54 9.49
C PHE A 340 -6.91 -6.67 10.66
N SER A 341 -7.14 -5.39 10.40
CA SER A 341 -7.86 -4.53 11.34
C SER A 341 -8.61 -3.41 10.64
N ILE A 342 -9.69 -2.94 11.27
CA ILE A 342 -10.39 -1.71 10.92
C ILE A 342 -10.50 -0.84 12.16
N LEU A 343 -9.93 0.35 12.10
CA LEU A 343 -9.82 1.29 13.21
C LEU A 343 -10.65 2.54 12.94
N ARG A 344 -11.48 2.93 13.90
CA ARG A 344 -12.11 4.25 14.01
C ARG A 344 -11.33 5.08 15.00
N ILE A 345 -10.57 6.06 14.50
CA ILE A 345 -9.61 6.85 15.25
C ILE A 345 -10.17 8.26 15.42
N LYS A 346 -10.56 8.61 16.64
CA LYS A 346 -11.09 9.92 17.02
C LYS A 346 -10.00 10.76 17.68
N CYS A 347 -9.82 12.02 17.28
CA CYS A 347 -8.85 12.93 17.88
C CYS A 347 -9.53 13.97 18.79
N ASN A 348 -8.97 14.21 19.98
CA ASN A 348 -9.40 15.18 20.99
C ASN A 348 -10.88 15.09 21.38
N ASP A 349 -11.47 13.89 21.34
CA ASP A 349 -12.90 13.66 21.57
C ASP A 349 -13.83 14.49 20.66
N ASP A 350 -13.35 14.95 19.50
CA ASP A 350 -14.14 15.64 18.47
C ASP A 350 -14.73 14.64 17.45
N ASP A 351 -16.06 14.56 17.35
CA ASP A 351 -16.76 13.65 16.42
C ASP A 351 -16.60 14.05 14.95
N ASN A 352 -16.15 15.28 14.67
CA ASN A 352 -15.80 15.71 13.32
C ASN A 352 -14.37 15.29 12.93
N ARG A 353 -13.54 14.89 13.89
CA ARG A 353 -12.15 14.49 13.66
C ARG A 353 -11.96 12.99 13.80
N VAL A 354 -12.58 12.26 12.88
CA VAL A 354 -12.56 10.80 12.82
C VAL A 354 -11.90 10.31 11.53
N LEU A 355 -10.91 9.44 11.66
CA LEU A 355 -10.30 8.69 10.56
C LEU A 355 -10.70 7.21 10.64
N ILE A 356 -11.08 6.64 9.50
CA ILE A 356 -11.12 5.17 9.36
C ILE A 356 -9.81 4.72 8.72
N GLN A 357 -9.12 3.78 9.37
CA GLN A 357 -7.97 3.09 8.83
C GLN A 357 -8.30 1.59 8.68
N ILE A 358 -8.06 1.02 7.50
CA ILE A 358 -8.24 -0.40 7.21
C ILE A 358 -6.86 -1.00 6.91
N THR A 359 -6.40 -1.90 7.77
CA THR A 359 -5.15 -2.64 7.58
C THR A 359 -5.46 -4.05 7.10
N ALA A 360 -4.79 -4.50 6.04
CA ALA A 360 -4.89 -5.87 5.52
C ALA A 360 -3.51 -6.41 5.11
N GLY A 361 -2.58 -6.50 6.07
CA GLY A 361 -1.18 -6.84 5.82
C GLY A 361 -0.85 -8.33 5.81
N SER A 362 -1.83 -9.22 5.68
CA SER A 362 -1.63 -10.67 5.77
C SER A 362 -1.95 -11.38 4.45
N GLY A 363 -1.60 -10.76 3.31
CA GLY A 363 -1.81 -11.36 1.99
C GLY A 363 -0.93 -12.59 1.71
N GLY A 364 0.05 -12.86 2.57
CA GLY A 364 0.97 -13.99 2.46
C GLY A 364 2.14 -13.96 3.45
N ALA A 365 2.41 -12.80 4.06
CA ALA A 365 3.38 -12.68 5.14
C ALA A 365 2.92 -13.28 6.47
N ASP A 366 3.90 -13.75 7.23
CA ASP A 366 3.70 -14.32 8.55
C ASP A 366 2.96 -13.32 9.45
N PRO A 367 1.82 -13.72 10.03
CA PRO A 367 0.95 -12.77 10.66
C PRO A 367 1.48 -12.33 12.03
N ASP A 368 1.19 -11.07 12.35
CA ASP A 368 1.42 -10.48 13.65
C ASP A 368 0.28 -10.91 14.59
N LEU A 369 0.44 -12.13 15.13
CA LEU A 369 -0.57 -12.81 15.94
C LEU A 369 -1.02 -11.97 17.15
N LEU A 370 -2.28 -11.56 17.13
CA LEU A 370 -3.01 -11.02 18.27
C LEU A 370 -3.27 -12.11 19.31
N SER A 371 -3.28 -11.74 20.59
CA SER A 371 -3.66 -12.62 21.69
C SER A 371 -5.14 -13.03 21.65
N THR A 372 -5.99 -12.18 21.06
CA THR A 372 -7.40 -12.47 20.80
C THR A 372 -7.85 -11.83 19.48
N GLU A 373 -8.86 -12.40 18.85
CA GLU A 373 -9.60 -11.74 17.77
C GLU A 373 -10.60 -10.74 18.37
N TYR A 374 -10.71 -9.56 17.76
CA TYR A 374 -11.56 -8.45 18.21
C TYR A 374 -12.72 -8.29 17.21
N ILE A 375 -13.70 -9.19 17.24
CA ILE A 375 -14.82 -9.20 16.27
C ILE A 375 -16.09 -8.56 16.86
N ASN A 376 -16.28 -8.61 18.18
CA ASN A 376 -17.50 -8.20 18.87
C ASN A 376 -17.25 -7.42 20.17
N ILE A 377 -16.00 -7.05 20.44
CA ILE A 377 -15.61 -6.33 21.65
C ILE A 377 -15.02 -5.00 21.19
N PRO A 378 -15.71 -3.87 21.43
CA PRO A 378 -15.13 -2.56 21.20
C PRO A 378 -13.81 -2.48 21.96
N MET A 379 -12.75 -2.16 21.26
CA MET A 379 -11.43 -2.02 21.87
C MET A 379 -11.44 -1.01 23.01
N PRO A 380 -10.63 -1.24 24.07
CA PRO A 380 -10.46 -0.26 25.12
C PRO A 380 -9.90 1.04 24.56
N ILE A 381 -10.31 2.16 25.17
CA ILE A 381 -9.82 3.49 24.79
C ILE A 381 -8.32 3.56 25.05
N ILE A 382 -7.53 3.64 23.98
CA ILE A 382 -6.08 3.82 24.08
C ILE A 382 -5.77 5.31 24.06
N LYS A 383 -5.42 5.85 25.23
CA LYS A 383 -4.88 7.21 25.35
C LYS A 383 -3.39 7.16 25.05
N ILE A 384 -2.96 7.73 23.93
CA ILE A 384 -1.54 7.92 23.64
C ILE A 384 -1.03 9.01 24.58
N LYS A 385 -0.18 8.62 25.55
CA LYS A 385 0.45 9.51 26.54
C LYS A 385 1.76 10.08 26.02
N ASP A 386 1.81 10.49 24.76
CA ASP A 386 2.94 11.20 24.21
C ASP A 386 2.42 12.50 23.61
N ASN A 387 2.89 13.64 24.13
CA ASN A 387 2.56 14.96 23.62
C ASN A 387 3.21 15.12 22.24
N ILE A 388 2.53 14.67 21.19
CA ILE A 388 2.73 15.22 19.86
C ILE A 388 1.68 16.31 19.73
N ASP A 389 2.07 17.54 20.04
CA ASP A 389 1.20 18.73 20.00
C ASP A 389 -0.12 18.55 20.80
N ASP A 390 -0.06 17.95 22.00
CA ASP A 390 -1.18 17.73 22.94
C ASP A 390 -2.39 16.92 22.40
N ASN A 391 -2.25 16.21 21.27
CA ASN A 391 -3.34 15.44 20.68
C ASN A 391 -3.62 14.14 21.44
N LYS A 392 -4.89 13.91 21.77
CA LYS A 392 -5.40 12.71 22.45
C LYS A 392 -6.22 11.89 21.48
N PHE A 393 -5.84 10.64 21.25
CA PHE A 393 -6.60 9.74 20.41
C PHE A 393 -7.48 8.81 21.23
N LYS A 394 -8.66 8.51 20.68
CA LYS A 394 -9.59 7.50 21.16
C LYS A 394 -9.87 6.56 19.99
N ILE A 395 -9.44 5.31 20.12
CA ILE A 395 -9.48 4.34 19.02
C ILE A 395 -10.43 3.21 19.38
N PHE A 396 -11.33 2.92 18.46
CA PHE A 396 -12.16 1.72 18.45
C PHE A 396 -11.75 0.89 17.24
N GLY A 397 -11.86 -0.43 17.31
CA GLY A 397 -11.58 -1.22 16.12
C GLY A 397 -11.91 -2.69 16.27
N TYR A 398 -11.86 -3.33 15.11
CA TYR A 398 -11.95 -4.77 14.96
C TYR A 398 -10.63 -5.30 14.39
N ALA A 399 -10.23 -6.50 14.78
CA ALA A 399 -8.98 -7.09 14.32
C ALA A 399 -9.01 -8.62 14.35
N LEU A 400 -8.29 -9.26 13.42
CA LEU A 400 -8.34 -10.70 13.17
C LEU A 400 -6.96 -11.26 12.85
N ASN A 401 -6.72 -12.49 13.29
CA ASN A 401 -5.51 -13.25 12.94
C ASN A 401 -5.79 -14.15 11.75
N SER A 402 -5.22 -13.86 10.59
CA SER A 402 -5.32 -14.77 9.44
C SER A 402 -4.61 -14.27 8.21
N TYR A 403 -4.39 -15.18 7.27
CA TYR A 403 -4.14 -14.85 5.88
C TYR A 403 -5.45 -14.58 5.15
N GLY A 404 -5.48 -13.50 4.38
CA GLY A 404 -6.70 -13.08 3.71
C GLY A 404 -6.55 -11.80 2.91
N TYR A 405 -7.69 -11.25 2.54
CA TYR A 405 -7.80 -9.98 1.81
C TYR A 405 -9.14 -9.32 2.13
N VAL A 406 -9.24 -8.03 1.83
CA VAL A 406 -10.51 -7.30 1.91
C VAL A 406 -11.10 -7.08 0.53
N LYS A 407 -12.42 -7.21 0.46
CA LYS A 407 -13.25 -6.69 -0.62
C LYS A 407 -13.95 -5.44 -0.10
N ILE A 408 -13.77 -4.32 -0.79
CA ILE A 408 -14.40 -3.05 -0.45
C ILE A 408 -15.43 -2.73 -1.52
N LYS A 409 -16.66 -2.44 -1.08
CA LYS A 409 -17.77 -2.01 -1.93
C LYS A 409 -18.27 -0.66 -1.47
N THR A 410 -18.28 0.32 -2.36
CA THR A 410 -18.85 1.64 -2.06
C THR A 410 -20.27 1.74 -2.60
N ASN A 411 -21.20 2.03 -1.70
CA ASN A 411 -22.59 2.36 -2.01
C ASN A 411 -22.83 3.86 -1.77
N HIS A 412 -24.04 4.34 -2.06
CA HIS A 412 -24.39 5.75 -1.92
C HIS A 412 -24.13 6.27 -0.49
N ASP A 413 -24.67 5.59 0.52
CA ASP A 413 -24.63 6.04 1.92
C ASP A 413 -23.61 5.31 2.79
N ASN A 414 -23.11 4.17 2.32
CA ASN A 414 -22.29 3.27 3.13
C ASN A 414 -21.18 2.60 2.32
N ILE A 415 -20.17 2.15 3.05
CA ILE A 415 -19.05 1.39 2.52
C ILE A 415 -19.04 0.06 3.26
N ASP A 416 -19.17 -1.03 2.51
CA ASP A 416 -19.10 -2.38 3.04
C ASP A 416 -17.66 -2.89 2.85
N VAL A 417 -17.01 -3.26 3.96
CA VAL A 417 -15.66 -3.83 4.00
C VAL A 417 -15.78 -5.29 4.41
N CYS A 418 -15.63 -6.20 3.46
CA CYS A 418 -15.71 -7.64 3.69
C CYS A 418 -14.29 -8.22 3.77
N TYR A 419 -13.87 -8.63 4.96
CA TYR A 419 -12.63 -9.38 5.13
C TYR A 419 -12.88 -10.87 4.95
N LYS A 420 -12.12 -11.49 4.06
CA LYS A 420 -12.16 -12.92 3.78
C LYS A 420 -10.95 -13.58 4.44
N GLN A 421 -11.18 -14.14 5.62
CA GLN A 421 -10.21 -14.92 6.40
C GLN A 421 -10.11 -16.32 5.76
N ILE A 422 -9.12 -16.49 4.88
CA ILE A 422 -8.94 -17.72 4.11
C ILE A 422 -8.28 -18.81 4.95
N ILE A 423 -7.32 -18.43 5.79
CA ILE A 423 -6.60 -19.36 6.68
C ILE A 423 -6.45 -18.72 8.06
N LYS A 424 -6.92 -19.41 9.09
CA LYS A 424 -6.73 -19.00 10.49
C LYS A 424 -5.34 -19.45 10.95
N ASP A 425 -4.55 -18.52 11.50
CA ASP A 425 -3.16 -18.81 11.90
C ASP A 425 -3.08 -19.44 13.31
N ALA A 426 -4.16 -19.37 14.08
CA ALA A 426 -4.29 -20.15 15.30
C ALA A 426 -4.53 -21.62 14.93
N ALA A 427 -3.63 -22.47 15.39
CA ALA A 427 -3.74 -23.92 15.35
C ALA A 427 -5.12 -24.42 15.80
N ASP A 428 -6.03 -24.65 14.86
CA ASP A 428 -7.07 -25.65 15.07
C ASP A 428 -6.39 -27.01 14.87
N GLU A 429 -6.16 -27.73 15.97
CA GLU A 429 -5.64 -29.10 15.97
C GLU A 429 -6.52 -30.04 15.12
N THR A 430 -7.77 -29.66 14.84
CA THR A 430 -8.70 -30.29 13.91
C THR A 430 -8.21 -30.27 12.45
N ASP A 431 -7.52 -29.20 12.02
CA ASP A 431 -6.92 -29.16 10.67
C ASP A 431 -5.65 -30.01 10.60
N LYS A 432 -4.88 -30.17 11.68
CA LYS A 432 -3.77 -31.14 11.67
C LYS A 432 -4.25 -32.59 11.39
N TYR A 433 -5.50 -32.92 11.73
CA TYR A 433 -6.08 -34.25 11.52
C TYR A 433 -6.62 -34.48 10.09
N LEU A 434 -7.28 -33.50 9.48
CA LEU A 434 -7.75 -33.60 8.09
C LEU A 434 -6.58 -33.70 7.08
N PHE A 435 -5.43 -33.14 7.43
CA PHE A 435 -4.28 -33.04 6.55
C PHE A 435 -3.26 -34.19 6.69
N ASN A 436 -3.30 -34.96 7.79
CA ASN A 436 -2.38 -36.08 8.05
C ASN A 436 -2.81 -37.45 7.48
N MET A 437 -4.04 -37.60 6.96
CA MET A 437 -4.54 -38.92 6.46
C MET A 437 -4.10 -39.30 5.04
N GLY A 438 -2.94 -38.86 4.55
CA GLY A 438 -2.46 -39.30 3.24
C GLY A 438 -0.97 -39.13 3.07
N SER A 439 -0.18 -40.04 3.60
CA SER A 439 1.25 -40.18 3.32
C SER A 439 1.47 -40.99 2.03
N GLY A 440 0.84 -40.58 0.94
CA GLY A 440 1.14 -41.07 -0.41
C GLY A 440 2.19 -40.17 -1.06
N SER A 441 3.33 -40.75 -1.42
CA SER A 441 4.47 -40.11 -2.09
C SER A 441 4.12 -39.68 -3.51
N GLY A 442 3.53 -38.50 -3.66
CA GLY A 442 3.27 -37.89 -4.96
C GLY A 442 3.09 -36.38 -4.85
N SER A 443 3.79 -35.63 -5.71
CA SER A 443 3.73 -34.17 -5.88
C SER A 443 2.41 -33.68 -6.51
N HIS A 444 1.28 -34.24 -6.09
CA HIS A 444 -0.02 -33.88 -6.63
C HIS A 444 -0.69 -32.84 -5.73
N ALA A 445 -1.15 -31.74 -6.33
CA ALA A 445 -1.97 -30.73 -5.66
C ALA A 445 -3.16 -31.41 -4.97
N ARG A 446 -3.37 -31.11 -3.68
CA ARG A 446 -4.54 -31.61 -2.95
C ARG A 446 -5.60 -30.53 -2.88
N SER A 447 -6.81 -30.89 -3.29
CA SER A 447 -7.99 -30.08 -3.03
C SER A 447 -8.52 -30.40 -1.64
N ILE A 448 -8.66 -29.41 -0.79
CA ILE A 448 -9.18 -29.56 0.58
C ILE A 448 -10.42 -28.69 0.71
N SER A 449 -11.50 -29.30 1.20
CA SER A 449 -12.70 -28.56 1.60
C SER A 449 -12.45 -27.96 2.99
N THR A 450 -12.45 -26.65 3.10
CA THR A 450 -12.32 -25.94 4.38
C THR A 450 -13.42 -24.90 4.55
N LYS A 451 -13.64 -24.44 5.78
CA LYS A 451 -14.49 -23.29 6.07
C LYS A 451 -13.62 -22.05 6.14
N ILE A 452 -14.01 -21.01 5.39
CA ILE A 452 -13.43 -19.68 5.57
C ILE A 452 -14.42 -18.82 6.35
N ASN A 453 -13.93 -17.75 6.98
CA ASN A 453 -14.80 -16.76 7.60
C ASN A 453 -14.85 -15.53 6.69
N GLU A 454 -16.07 -15.08 6.38
CA GLU A 454 -16.33 -13.84 5.69
C GLU A 454 -17.04 -12.88 6.63
N ILE A 455 -16.40 -11.75 6.92
CA ILE A 455 -16.89 -10.79 7.92
C ILE A 455 -17.04 -9.44 7.25
N THR A 456 -18.28 -8.96 7.18
CA THR A 456 -18.59 -7.68 6.56
C THR A 456 -18.84 -6.64 7.63
N TYR A 457 -18.03 -5.58 7.58
CA TYR A 457 -18.19 -4.36 8.36
C TYR A 457 -18.85 -3.29 7.49
N ARG A 458 -19.69 -2.47 8.10
CA ARG A 458 -20.32 -1.33 7.45
C ARG A 458 -19.80 -0.04 8.06
N ILE A 459 -19.35 0.86 7.20
CA ILE A 459 -18.98 2.23 7.54
C ILE A 459 -20.06 3.15 6.96
N ASN A 460 -20.69 3.97 7.80
CA ASN A 460 -21.56 5.05 7.33
C ASN A 460 -20.71 6.23 6.85
N ARG A 461 -21.00 6.76 5.65
CA ARG A 461 -20.18 7.82 5.04
C ARG A 461 -20.29 9.17 5.76
N GLY A 462 -21.39 9.42 6.47
CA GLY A 462 -21.64 10.68 7.16
C GLY A 462 -20.87 10.80 8.47
N ASP A 463 -21.18 9.93 9.43
CA ASP A 463 -20.66 9.95 10.80
C ASP A 463 -19.46 9.01 11.04
N LYS A 464 -19.08 8.23 10.00
CA LYS A 464 -18.05 7.19 10.07
C LYS A 464 -18.33 6.19 11.20
N GLU A 465 -19.60 5.96 11.52
CA GLU A 465 -19.99 4.88 12.42
C GLU A 465 -19.66 3.53 11.79
N LEU A 466 -19.12 2.65 12.63
CA LEU A 466 -18.57 1.36 12.23
C LEU A 466 -19.29 0.25 12.98
N GLY A 467 -19.84 -0.72 12.24
CA GLY A 467 -20.49 -1.88 12.83
C GLY A 467 -20.31 -3.16 12.03
N VAL A 468 -20.47 -4.31 12.70
CA VAL A 468 -20.55 -5.60 12.03
C VAL A 468 -21.92 -5.72 11.37
N LYS A 469 -21.92 -5.99 10.06
CA LYS A 469 -23.14 -6.18 9.27
C LYS A 469 -23.48 -7.65 9.13
N GLU A 470 -22.48 -8.48 8.84
CA GLU A 470 -22.69 -9.87 8.45
C GLU A 470 -21.46 -10.73 8.78
N TYR A 471 -21.71 -11.97 9.17
CA TYR A 471 -20.70 -12.99 9.42
C TYR A 471 -21.16 -14.31 8.77
N ILE A 472 -20.39 -14.83 7.82
CA ILE A 472 -20.70 -16.05 7.07
C ILE A 472 -19.51 -16.99 7.10
N ASN A 473 -19.78 -18.30 7.22
CA ASN A 473 -18.75 -19.34 7.19
C ASN A 473 -18.97 -20.30 6.00
N PRO A 474 -18.71 -19.87 4.75
CA PRO A 474 -18.93 -20.74 3.59
C PRO A 474 -17.92 -21.88 3.55
N ASN A 475 -18.39 -23.05 3.11
CA ASN A 475 -17.52 -24.17 2.74
C ASN A 475 -16.91 -23.89 1.36
N VAL A 476 -15.59 -23.96 1.26
CA VAL A 476 -14.86 -23.68 0.03
C VAL A 476 -13.84 -24.78 -0.26
N ILE A 477 -13.69 -25.13 -1.53
CA ILE A 477 -12.68 -26.08 -1.99
C ILE A 477 -11.46 -25.30 -2.46
N MET A 478 -10.37 -25.45 -1.71
CA MET A 478 -9.08 -24.80 -1.98
C MET A 478 -8.05 -25.81 -2.49
N ASN A 479 -7.26 -25.39 -3.47
CA ASN A 479 -6.11 -26.16 -3.91
C ASN A 479 -4.90 -25.73 -3.07
N ILE A 480 -4.38 -26.66 -2.28
CA ILE A 480 -3.27 -26.37 -1.39
C ILE A 480 -2.01 -26.99 -1.99
N TYR A 481 -1.05 -26.11 -2.31
CA TYR A 481 0.26 -26.50 -2.82
C TYR A 481 1.24 -26.61 -1.66
N LYS A 482 1.94 -27.75 -1.55
CA LYS A 482 3.00 -27.92 -0.56
C LYS A 482 4.22 -27.05 -0.90
N ASN A 483 4.88 -26.54 0.14
CA ASN A 483 6.13 -25.77 0.07
C ASN A 483 7.31 -26.49 -0.62
N THR A 484 7.15 -27.77 -0.93
CA THR A 484 8.27 -28.68 -1.15
C THR A 484 9.05 -28.42 -2.43
N GLU A 485 8.45 -27.98 -3.55
CA GLU A 485 9.23 -27.89 -4.80
C GLU A 485 10.10 -26.64 -4.90
N ILE A 486 9.60 -25.47 -4.48
CA ILE A 486 10.36 -24.21 -4.56
C ILE A 486 11.46 -24.18 -3.50
N CYS A 487 11.13 -24.51 -2.25
CA CYS A 487 12.10 -24.49 -1.17
C CYS A 487 13.20 -25.55 -1.37
N LYS A 488 12.88 -26.74 -1.89
CA LYS A 488 13.89 -27.78 -2.20
C LYS A 488 14.74 -27.48 -3.44
N LYS A 489 14.19 -26.82 -4.47
CA LYS A 489 15.00 -26.33 -5.61
C LYS A 489 16.07 -25.35 -5.13
N ASN A 490 15.68 -24.45 -4.24
CA ASN A 490 16.53 -23.43 -3.63
C ASN A 490 17.63 -24.02 -2.72
N GLU A 491 17.35 -25.12 -1.99
CA GLU A 491 18.37 -25.84 -1.19
C GLU A 491 19.52 -26.40 -2.06
N LYS A 492 19.20 -26.92 -3.25
CA LYS A 492 20.17 -27.58 -4.14
C LYS A 492 20.89 -26.62 -5.11
N GLN A 493 20.42 -25.39 -5.20
CA GLN A 493 20.87 -24.44 -6.21
C GLN A 493 22.09 -23.62 -5.74
N LYS A 494 23.14 -23.62 -6.58
CA LYS A 494 24.30 -22.70 -6.54
C LYS A 494 23.98 -21.33 -7.16
N TYR A 495 22.84 -21.21 -7.86
CA TYR A 495 22.29 -20.06 -8.61
C TYR A 495 20.76 -20.04 -8.44
N GLY A 496 20.08 -18.89 -8.44
CA GLY A 496 18.66 -18.77 -8.02
C GLY A 496 18.44 -17.76 -6.88
N TYR A 497 19.50 -17.04 -6.54
CA TYR A 497 19.48 -15.93 -5.60
C TYR A 497 20.13 -14.75 -6.28
N ILE A 498 19.49 -13.60 -6.12
CA ILE A 498 20.03 -12.32 -6.50
C ILE A 498 21.10 -11.95 -5.44
N THR A 499 22.33 -11.57 -5.86
CA THR A 499 23.46 -11.18 -4.97
C THR A 499 24.17 -9.88 -5.40
N SER A 500 24.71 -9.08 -4.45
CA SER A 500 25.45 -7.83 -4.72
C SER A 500 26.97 -8.00 -4.84
N LEU A 501 27.52 -9.18 -4.51
CA LEU A 501 28.97 -9.42 -4.48
C LEU A 501 29.53 -9.92 -5.81
N ASP A 502 28.70 -10.50 -6.67
CA ASP A 502 29.05 -10.84 -8.05
C ASP A 502 28.33 -9.87 -9.00
N ARG A 503 29.07 -9.14 -9.83
CA ARG A 503 28.48 -8.25 -10.86
C ARG A 503 27.61 -9.02 -11.86
N LYS A 504 27.77 -10.34 -11.97
CA LYS A 504 26.98 -11.21 -12.84
C LYS A 504 25.59 -11.52 -12.30
N THR A 505 25.33 -11.26 -11.02
CA THR A 505 24.02 -11.49 -10.40
C THR A 505 23.39 -10.14 -10.05
N ALA A 506 22.10 -9.93 -10.32
CA ALA A 506 21.40 -8.75 -9.82
C ALA A 506 21.32 -8.78 -8.27
N CYS A 507 21.29 -7.61 -7.63
CA CYS A 507 21.01 -7.21 -6.23
C CYS A 507 21.38 -8.12 -5.03
N TYR A 508 22.00 -7.55 -3.98
CA TYR A 508 22.10 -8.00 -2.57
C TYR A 508 22.38 -9.44 -2.12
N MET A 509 23.55 -9.60 -1.47
CA MET A 509 23.75 -10.50 -0.32
C MET A 509 24.17 -9.66 0.88
N LYS A 510 23.38 -9.63 1.97
CA LYS A 510 23.78 -8.93 3.21
C LYS A 510 24.26 -9.93 4.25
N LYS A 511 25.42 -9.72 4.87
CA LYS A 511 25.79 -10.50 6.07
C LYS A 511 24.67 -10.35 7.11
N GLY A 512 24.18 -11.47 7.63
CA GLY A 512 23.26 -11.45 8.76
C GLY A 512 23.91 -10.80 9.97
N LYS A 513 23.10 -10.23 10.87
CA LYS A 513 23.57 -9.95 12.23
C LYS A 513 23.92 -11.30 12.87
N GLU A 514 25.11 -11.40 13.44
CA GLU A 514 25.57 -12.58 14.20
C GLU A 514 24.74 -12.78 15.46
#